data_AF-A0A9C8MNC9-F1
#
_entry.id   AF-A0A9C8MNC9-F1
#
_cell.length_a   1.000
_cell.length_b   1.000
_cell.length_c   1.000
_cell.angle_alpha   90.00
_cell.angle_beta   90.00
_cell.angle_gamma   90.00
#
_symmetry.space_group_name_H-M   'P 1'
#
loop_
_entity.id
_entity.type
_entity.pdbx_description
1 polymer ?
#
loop_
_entity_poly.entity_id
_entity_poly.type
_entity_poly.pdbx_seq_one_letter_code
_entity_poly.pdbx_strand_id
1 'polypeptide(L)' 'MNLHLLRIFYAVTENQNFSRAAEALFISQPAVSKGVRELEHQLG' A
#
# COMPACT_ATOMS: atom_id res chain seq x y z
N MET A 1 -10.38 -9.62 6.27
CA MET A 1 -9.68 -8.32 6.34
C MET A 1 -8.18 -8.57 6.41
N ASN A 2 -7.44 -8.16 5.38
CA ASN A 2 -6.00 -8.39 5.30
C ASN A 2 -5.23 -7.20 5.93
N LEU A 3 -4.64 -7.40 7.12
CA LEU A 3 -3.90 -6.35 7.84
C LEU A 3 -2.67 -5.85 7.07
N HIS A 4 -2.10 -6.66 6.18
CA HIS A 4 -0.98 -6.23 5.33
C HIS A 4 -1.43 -5.16 4.33
N LEU A 5 -2.62 -5.32 3.72
CA LEU A 5 -3.18 -4.34 2.80
C LEU A 5 -3.49 -3.01 3.50
N LEU A 6 -4.01 -3.07 4.72
CA LEU A 6 -4.23 -1.87 5.55
C LEU A 6 -2.91 -1.15 5.90
N ARG A 7 -1.84 -1.90 6.19
CA ARG A 7 -0.50 -1.31 6.44
C ARG A 7 0.07 -0.65 5.17
N ILE A 8 -0.10 -1.29 4.01
CA ILE A 8 0.29 -0.70 2.72
C ILE A 8 -0.47 0.60 2.48
N PHE A 9 -1.79 0.59 2.65
CA PHE A 9 -2.62 1.77 2.47
C PHE A 9 -2.25 2.89 3.44
N TYR A 10 -2.09 2.56 4.73
CA TYR A 10 -1.63 3.50 5.75
C TYR A 10 -0.30 4.17 5.37
N ALA A 11 0.71 3.38 4.97
CA ALA A 11 2.01 3.91 4.58
C ALA A 11 1.92 4.84 3.35
N VAL A 12 1.06 4.53 2.37
CA VAL A 12 0.81 5.42 1.22
C VAL A 12 0.16 6.73 1.66
N THR A 13 -0.82 6.68 2.57
CA THR A 13 -1.48 7.90 3.08
C THR A 13 -0.53 8.77 3.91
N GLU A 14 0.33 8.15 4.72
CA GLU A 14 1.32 8.84 5.55
C GLU A 14 2.40 9.53 4.71
N ASN A 15 2.90 8.84 3.68
CA ASN A 15 3.98 9.35 2.83
C ASN A 15 3.49 10.23 1.66
N GLN A 16 2.18 10.23 1.38
CA GLN A 16 1.55 10.87 0.22
C GLN A 16 2.23 10.53 -1.13
N ASN A 17 2.93 9.40 -1.19
CA ASN A 17 3.76 9.01 -2.33
C ASN A 17 4.01 7.49 -2.31
N PHE A 18 3.72 6.82 -3.43
CA PHE A 18 3.87 5.37 -3.55
C PHE A 18 5.32 4.89 -3.49
N SER A 19 6.27 5.63 -4.08
CA SER A 19 7.69 5.28 -4.05
C SER A 19 8.27 5.40 -2.64
N ARG A 20 7.94 6.49 -1.93
CA ARG A 20 8.38 6.68 -0.53
C ARG A 20 7.75 5.66 0.42
N ALA A 21 6.49 5.28 0.20
CA ALA A 21 5.85 4.20 0.95
C ALA A 21 6.53 2.84 0.69
N ALA A 22 6.99 2.59 -0.53
CA ALA A 22 7.71 1.37 -0.88
C ALA A 22 9.08 1.30 -0.18
N GLU A 23 9.81 2.41 -0.15
CA GLU A 23 11.05 2.57 0.62
C GLU A 23 10.82 2.33 2.11
N ALA A 24 9.78 2.95 2.70
CA ALA A 24 9.45 2.80 4.12
C ALA A 24 9.04 1.37 4.50
N LEU A 25 8.42 0.63 3.58
CA LEU A 25 7.98 -0.75 3.78
C LEU A 25 9.02 -1.79 3.32
N PHE A 26 10.17 -1.36 2.78
CA PHE A 26 11.20 -2.23 2.21
C PHE A 26 10.66 -3.20 1.15
N ILE A 27 9.75 -2.73 0.30
CA ILE A 27 9.19 -3.49 -0.84
C ILE A 27 9.27 -2.67 -2.12
N SER A 28 8.91 -3.27 -3.25
CA SER A 28 8.88 -2.55 -4.53
C SER A 28 7.63 -1.66 -4.65
N GLN A 29 7.75 -0.54 -5.35
CA GLN A 29 6.60 0.35 -5.64
C GLN A 29 5.45 -0.38 -6.38
N PRO A 30 5.70 -1.32 -7.31
CA PRO A 30 4.65 -2.15 -7.89
C PRO A 30 3.91 -3.01 -6.86
N ALA A 31 4.60 -3.54 -5.85
CA ALA A 31 3.97 -4.32 -4.78
C ALA A 31 3.03 -3.45 -3.93
N VAL A 32 3.44 -2.22 -3.59
CA VAL A 32 2.58 -1.22 -2.92
C VAL A 32 1.35 -0.93 -3.77
N SER A 33 1.55 -0.60 -5.06
CA SER A 33 0.46 -0.26 -5.98
C SER A 33 -0.55 -1.40 -6.14
N LYS A 34 -0.05 -2.64 -6.24
CA LYS A 34 -0.90 -3.84 -6.28
C LYS A 34 -1.68 -4.01 -4.98
N GLY A 35 -1.03 -3.82 -3.83
CA GLY A 35 -1.67 -3.93 -2.52
C GLY A 35 -2.80 -2.92 -2.32
N VAL A 36 -2.61 -1.65 -2.73
CA VAL A 36 -3.68 -0.64 -2.67
C VAL A 36 -4.86 -1.03 -3.56
N ARG A 37 -4.62 -1.42 -4.82
CA ARG A 37 -5.69 -1.87 -5.73
C ARG A 37 -6.44 -3.09 -5.22
N GLU A 38 -5.73 -4.02 -4.60
CA GLU A 38 -6.35 -5.21 -4.00
C GLU A 38 -7.22 -4.84 -2.79
N LEU A 39 -6.81 -3.85 -1.99
CA LEU A 39 -7.64 -3.32 -0.91
C LEU A 39 -8.89 -2.64 -1.46
N GLU A 40 -8.75 -1.78 -2.47
CA GLU A 40 -9.87 -1.11 -3.13
C GLU A 40 -10.88 -2.14 -3.64
N HIS A 41 -10.41 -3.18 -4.35
CA HIS A 41 -11.26 -4.27 -4.86
C HIS A 41 -11.98 -5.07 -3.76
N GLN A 42 -11.39 -5.20 -2.57
CA GLN A 42 -12.05 -5.87 -1.44
C GLN A 42 -13.15 -5.01 -0.81
N LEU A 43 -13.13 -3.70 -1.03
CA LEU A 43 -14.06 -2.74 -0.43
C LEU A 43 -15.11 -2.19 -1.41
N GLY A 44 -14.90 -2.35 -2.73
CA GLY A 44 -15.84 -1.93 -3.79
C GLY A 44 -15.25 -2.07 -5.18
#